data_AF-A0A7C3LAB0-F1
#
_entry.id   AF-A0A7C3LAB0-F1
#
_cell.length_a   1.000
_cell.length_b   1.000
_cell.length_c   1.000
_cell.angle_alpha   90.00
_cell.angle_beta   90.00
_cell.angle_gamma   90.00
#
_symmetry.space_group_name_H-M   'P 1'
#
loop_
_entity.id
_entity.type
_entity.pdbx_description
1 polymer ?
#
loop_
_entity_poly.entity_id
_entity_poly.type
_entity_poly.pdbx_seq_one_letter_code
_entity_poly.pdbx_strand_id
1 'polypeptide(L)'
;MQPILAGGPQLLAKGLRRRPSLICIEGLAVLLNLLIVSSSGSINNKVGKICWTYHIFQRRQSSVKNYYPVFPTSVEEGEYSFYGIINLTEGENMQDLRKLALIFMFFGTFAYAGSCSTALAEQNSAGITNKAETLVKSGEYELAKTQLQKAIKAHPNDESLWKAYNTIAGRGYVAGWAADNMRWAPMKPKKFVADVVLKKKIALVDVRSPLETSVWYPKSKLFDTFLIPLPMVPSNLYKIHPEKYDEVVFLCPTGTRAASSSLMAGMMGYKNVFFFKGGYKVLTGLTGGIYRKTEKRLLAEGKISRPTLPH
;
A
#
# COMPACT_ATOMS: atom_id res chain seq x y z
N MET A 1 -62.42 2.62 34.76
CA MET A 1 -63.47 3.51 34.24
C MET A 1 -62.84 4.46 33.24
N GLN A 2 -63.14 4.27 31.96
CA GLN A 2 -62.99 5.30 30.92
C GLN A 2 -64.03 6.41 31.12
N PRO A 3 -63.89 7.53 30.40
CA PRO A 3 -64.91 7.77 29.38
C PRO A 3 -64.36 8.18 28.01
N ILE A 4 -65.27 8.03 27.04
CA ILE A 4 -65.21 8.11 25.59
C ILE A 4 -65.92 9.42 25.15
N LEU A 5 -65.72 9.83 23.88
CA LEU A 5 -66.53 10.75 23.03
C LEU A 5 -66.15 12.25 23.11
N ALA A 6 -66.22 13.07 22.06
CA ALA A 6 -66.42 12.94 20.61
C ALA A 6 -66.31 14.37 19.99
N GLY A 7 -66.19 14.49 18.66
CA GLY A 7 -66.70 15.65 17.90
C GLY A 7 -65.69 16.41 17.04
N GLY A 8 -65.89 16.38 15.71
CA GLY A 8 -65.10 17.08 14.69
C GLY A 8 -65.38 18.59 14.56
N PRO A 9 -64.89 19.23 13.47
CA PRO A 9 -65.77 19.37 12.32
C PRO A 9 -65.12 19.16 10.94
N GLN A 10 -66.01 18.87 9.99
CA GLN A 10 -65.80 18.78 8.54
C GLN A 10 -65.58 20.16 7.93
N LEU A 11 -64.69 20.27 6.94
CA LEU A 11 -64.80 21.30 5.90
C LEU A 11 -64.44 20.74 4.52
N LEU A 12 -65.37 21.05 3.62
CA LEU A 12 -65.51 20.68 2.22
C LEU A 12 -64.52 21.46 1.34
N ALA A 13 -63.87 20.79 0.38
CA ALA A 13 -63.39 21.46 -0.84
C ALA A 13 -63.49 20.52 -2.05
N LYS A 14 -64.36 20.92 -2.99
CA LYS A 14 -64.63 20.28 -4.27
C LYS A 14 -63.52 20.57 -5.28
N GLY A 15 -63.12 19.52 -6.00
CA GLY A 15 -63.06 19.53 -7.47
C GLY A 15 -61.90 20.24 -8.17
N LEU A 16 -60.96 19.45 -8.72
CA LEU A 16 -60.45 19.57 -10.09
C LEU A 16 -59.60 18.34 -10.43
N ARG A 17 -60.20 17.35 -11.11
CA ARG A 17 -59.48 16.22 -11.71
C ARG A 17 -58.70 16.75 -12.92
N ARG A 18 -57.38 16.90 -12.78
CA ARG A 18 -56.47 16.96 -13.92
C ARG A 18 -56.05 15.53 -14.27
N ARG A 19 -56.35 15.12 -15.50
CA ARG A 19 -55.87 13.87 -16.10
C ARG A 19 -54.34 13.93 -16.22
N PRO A 20 -53.57 12.93 -15.76
CA PRO A 20 -52.22 12.76 -16.28
C PRO A 20 -52.36 12.25 -17.71
N SER A 21 -51.82 13.03 -18.64
CA SER A 21 -51.58 12.63 -20.02
C SER A 21 -50.75 11.35 -20.04
N LEU A 22 -51.33 10.29 -20.63
CA LEU A 22 -50.60 9.15 -21.15
C LEU A 22 -49.45 9.67 -22.03
N ILE A 23 -48.23 9.57 -21.52
CA ILE A 23 -47.06 9.48 -22.39
C ILE A 23 -46.94 8.00 -22.73
N CYS A 24 -47.03 7.71 -24.03
CA CYS A 24 -46.98 6.38 -24.62
C CYS A 24 -45.75 5.61 -24.13
N ILE A 25 -45.99 4.56 -23.33
CA ILE A 25 -45.04 3.47 -23.10
C ILE A 25 -45.52 2.29 -23.96
N GLU A 26 -45.34 2.41 -25.27
CA GLU A 26 -45.40 1.23 -26.17
C GLU A 26 -44.00 0.84 -26.69
N GLY A 27 -42.94 1.44 -26.14
CA GLY A 27 -41.55 1.12 -26.50
C GLY A 27 -40.76 0.25 -25.52
N LEU A 28 -41.27 -0.04 -24.31
CA LEU A 28 -40.48 -0.72 -23.26
C LEU A 28 -40.91 -2.17 -22.96
N ALA A 29 -42.06 -2.62 -23.46
CA ALA A 29 -42.56 -3.97 -23.22
C ALA A 29 -42.04 -5.03 -24.21
N VAL A 30 -41.35 -4.62 -25.28
CA VAL A 30 -40.71 -5.54 -26.25
C VAL A 30 -39.27 -5.90 -25.84
N LEU A 31 -38.70 -5.24 -24.82
CA LEU A 31 -37.32 -5.45 -24.38
C LEU A 31 -37.18 -6.34 -23.13
N LEU A 32 -38.28 -6.81 -22.54
CA LEU A 32 -38.26 -7.51 -21.25
C LEU A 32 -38.80 -8.95 -21.25
N ASN A 33 -38.86 -9.63 -22.40
CA ASN A 33 -39.10 -11.07 -22.44
C ASN A 33 -38.15 -11.76 -23.41
N LEU A 34 -37.48 -12.81 -22.91
CA LEU A 34 -36.53 -13.71 -23.58
C LEU A 34 -35.09 -13.20 -23.76
N LEU A 35 -34.32 -13.23 -22.67
CA LEU A 35 -32.87 -13.34 -22.72
C LEU A 35 -32.41 -14.38 -21.69
N ILE A 36 -32.30 -15.63 -22.11
CA ILE A 36 -31.41 -16.59 -21.43
C ILE A 36 -30.02 -16.30 -21.99
N VAL A 37 -29.25 -15.48 -21.29
CA VAL A 37 -27.85 -15.21 -21.60
C VAL A 37 -27.03 -16.28 -20.90
N SER A 38 -26.47 -17.22 -21.66
CA SER A 38 -25.32 -17.99 -21.21
C SER A 38 -24.08 -17.22 -21.64
N SER A 39 -23.33 -16.68 -20.68
CA SER A 39 -22.02 -16.10 -20.93
C SER A 39 -20.93 -17.05 -20.44
N SER A 40 -19.92 -17.27 -21.26
CA SER A 40 -18.66 -17.89 -20.84
C SER A 40 -17.55 -16.87 -21.08
N GLY A 41 -16.73 -16.65 -20.05
CA GLY A 41 -15.63 -15.69 -20.09
C GLY A 41 -14.37 -16.32 -19.52
N SER A 42 -13.24 -16.02 -20.14
CA SER A 42 -11.91 -16.45 -19.67
C SER A 42 -11.04 -15.21 -19.47
N ILE A 43 -10.43 -15.09 -18.28
CA ILE A 43 -9.59 -13.96 -17.90
C ILE A 43 -8.13 -14.32 -18.19
N ASN A 44 -7.48 -13.56 -19.08
CA ASN A 44 -6.06 -13.71 -19.34
C ASN A 44 -5.25 -12.65 -18.54
N ASN A 45 -4.69 -13.07 -17.41
CA ASN A 45 -4.05 -12.20 -16.40
C ASN A 45 -2.81 -11.43 -16.87
N LYS A 46 -2.30 -11.67 -18.08
CA LYS A 46 -1.06 -11.04 -18.56
C LYS A 46 -1.21 -9.68 -19.27
N VAL A 47 -2.42 -9.27 -19.68
CA VAL A 47 -2.59 -8.08 -20.54
C VAL A 47 -3.76 -7.17 -20.15
N GLY A 48 -4.48 -7.43 -19.05
CA GLY A 48 -5.62 -6.59 -18.65
C GLY A 48 -6.76 -6.50 -19.69
N LYS A 49 -6.80 -7.43 -20.65
CA LYS A 49 -7.86 -7.52 -21.66
C LYS A 49 -8.94 -8.46 -21.18
N ILE A 50 -10.14 -7.94 -21.03
CA ILE A 50 -11.34 -8.76 -20.80
C ILE A 50 -12.07 -8.81 -22.14
N CYS A 51 -12.11 -9.98 -22.77
CA CYS A 51 -12.91 -10.23 -23.96
C CYS A 51 -14.23 -10.88 -23.58
N TRP A 52 -15.30 -10.47 -24.25
CA TRP A 52 -16.66 -10.92 -24.00
C TRP A 52 -17.26 -11.37 -25.31
N THR A 53 -17.98 -12.49 -25.26
CA THR A 53 -18.80 -12.96 -26.38
C THR A 53 -20.21 -13.15 -25.85
N TYR A 54 -21.18 -12.51 -26.51
CA TYR A 54 -22.59 -12.71 -26.22
C TYR A 54 -23.20 -13.51 -27.37
N HIS A 55 -23.96 -14.55 -27.02
CA HIS A 55 -24.84 -15.24 -27.97
C HIS A 55 -26.28 -14.83 -27.66
N ILE A 56 -26.93 -14.18 -28.62
CA ILE A 56 -28.34 -13.80 -28.52
C ILE A 56 -29.14 -14.87 -29.25
N PHE A 57 -29.92 -15.67 -28.51
CA PHE A 57 -30.79 -16.69 -29.08
C PHE A 57 -32.22 -16.15 -29.19
N GLN A 58 -32.70 -15.90 -30.40
CA GLN A 58 -34.03 -15.37 -30.65
C GLN A 58 -35.05 -16.51 -30.72
N ARG A 59 -36.05 -16.52 -29.82
CA ARG A 59 -37.09 -17.58 -29.78
C ARG A 59 -38.34 -17.12 -30.55
N ARG A 60 -38.76 -17.87 -31.57
CA ARG A 60 -39.99 -17.58 -32.36
C ARG A 60 -41.23 -17.53 -31.44
N GLN A 61 -41.97 -16.42 -31.50
CA GLN A 61 -43.40 -16.41 -31.17
C GLN A 61 -44.24 -16.35 -32.45
N SER A 62 -45.24 -17.21 -32.53
CA SER A 62 -46.14 -17.36 -33.66
C SER A 62 -47.30 -16.36 -33.64
N SER A 63 -47.37 -15.58 -34.73
CA SER A 63 -48.56 -15.06 -35.44
C SER A 63 -49.66 -14.28 -34.69
N VAL A 64 -49.69 -12.97 -34.89
CA VAL A 64 -50.92 -12.19 -35.19
C VAL A 64 -50.61 -11.19 -36.30
N LYS A 65 -51.43 -11.19 -37.37
CA LYS A 65 -51.32 -10.36 -38.58
C LYS A 65 -51.95 -8.98 -38.35
N ASN A 66 -51.32 -7.90 -38.84
CA ASN A 66 -52.00 -6.75 -39.46
C ASN A 66 -51.03 -5.88 -40.31
N TYR A 67 -51.41 -5.75 -41.59
CA TYR A 67 -51.14 -4.83 -42.72
C TYR A 67 -49.89 -3.89 -42.91
N TYR A 68 -49.14 -4.25 -43.98
CA TYR A 68 -48.27 -3.51 -44.97
C TYR A 68 -47.01 -2.71 -44.56
N PRO A 69 -45.99 -2.50 -45.45
CA PRO A 69 -45.79 -3.00 -46.82
C PRO A 69 -44.58 -3.96 -46.96
N VAL A 70 -44.53 -4.62 -48.12
CA VAL A 70 -43.57 -5.65 -48.55
C VAL A 70 -42.14 -5.11 -48.60
N PHE A 71 -41.25 -5.74 -47.83
CA PHE A 71 -39.80 -5.75 -48.04
C PHE A 71 -39.34 -7.20 -48.26
N PRO A 72 -38.31 -7.44 -49.09
CA PRO A 72 -37.94 -8.78 -49.53
C PRO A 72 -37.53 -9.66 -48.34
N THR A 73 -38.19 -10.82 -48.26
CA THR A 73 -37.88 -11.91 -47.34
C THR A 73 -36.63 -12.65 -47.79
N SER A 74 -35.49 -12.29 -47.20
CA SER A 74 -34.37 -13.22 -46.98
C SER A 74 -33.45 -12.62 -45.91
N VAL A 75 -33.81 -12.83 -44.63
CA VAL A 75 -32.89 -12.65 -43.52
C VAL A 75 -32.37 -14.04 -43.20
N GLU A 76 -31.14 -14.32 -43.61
CA GLU A 76 -30.39 -15.49 -43.14
C GLU A 76 -30.19 -15.36 -41.62
N GLU A 77 -30.29 -16.47 -40.90
CA GLU A 77 -30.00 -16.57 -39.47
C GLU A 77 -28.53 -16.19 -39.21
N GLY A 78 -28.27 -14.92 -38.94
CA GLY A 78 -26.95 -14.42 -38.55
C GLY A 78 -26.81 -14.41 -37.04
N GLU A 79 -25.84 -15.16 -36.50
CA GLU A 79 -25.36 -14.95 -35.14
C GLU A 79 -24.76 -13.54 -35.03
N TYR A 80 -25.38 -12.66 -34.26
CA TYR A 80 -24.81 -11.35 -33.94
C TYR A 80 -23.96 -11.47 -32.67
N SER A 81 -22.64 -11.53 -32.84
CA SER A 81 -21.68 -11.40 -31.73
C SER A 81 -21.29 -9.93 -31.56
N PHE A 82 -21.72 -9.31 -30.46
CA PHE A 82 -21.22 -8.00 -30.06
C PHE A 82 -19.95 -8.16 -29.23
N TYR A 83 -18.81 -7.72 -29.77
CA TYR A 83 -17.55 -7.65 -29.05
C TYR A 83 -17.34 -6.23 -28.52
N GLY A 84 -17.63 -6.02 -27.24
CA GLY A 84 -17.21 -4.83 -26.52
C GLY A 84 -15.84 -5.06 -25.89
N ILE A 85 -14.77 -4.49 -26.45
CA ILE A 85 -13.45 -4.47 -25.80
C ILE A 85 -13.32 -3.14 -25.07
N ILE A 86 -13.47 -3.16 -23.75
CA ILE A 86 -13.08 -2.01 -22.92
C ILE A 86 -11.59 -2.19 -22.61
N ASN A 87 -10.74 -1.49 -23.36
CA ASN A 87 -9.32 -1.41 -23.03
C ASN A 87 -9.17 -0.44 -21.86
N LEU A 88 -9.06 -0.96 -20.65
CA LEU A 88 -8.61 -0.18 -19.50
C LEU A 88 -7.10 -0.02 -19.62
N THR A 89 -6.64 1.10 -20.18
CA THR A 89 -5.21 1.44 -20.16
C THR A 89 -4.75 1.67 -18.73
N GLU A 90 -3.56 1.16 -18.37
CA GLU A 90 -2.96 1.33 -17.05
C GLU A 90 -2.86 2.83 -16.69
N GLY A 91 -3.81 3.33 -15.90
CA GLY A 91 -3.83 4.72 -15.45
C GLY A 91 -5.20 5.42 -15.45
N GLU A 92 -6.22 4.88 -16.14
CA GLU A 92 -7.53 5.53 -16.18
C GLU A 92 -8.40 5.21 -14.96
N ASN A 93 -8.64 6.30 -14.23
CA ASN A 93 -9.56 6.62 -13.14
C ASN A 93 -10.27 5.42 -12.45
N MET A 94 -9.84 5.13 -11.21
CA MET A 94 -10.56 4.27 -10.25
C MET A 94 -12.05 4.63 -10.10
N GLN A 95 -12.43 5.87 -10.40
CA GLN A 95 -13.84 6.28 -10.44
C GLN A 95 -14.65 5.58 -11.53
N ASP A 96 -14.05 5.26 -12.67
CA ASP A 96 -14.77 4.65 -13.79
C ASP A 96 -14.97 3.16 -13.57
N LEU A 97 -14.02 2.46 -12.95
CA LEU A 97 -14.22 1.09 -12.45
C LEU A 97 -15.30 1.02 -11.36
N ARG A 98 -15.39 2.03 -10.47
CA ARG A 98 -16.48 2.12 -9.48
C ARG A 98 -17.84 2.35 -10.14
N LYS A 99 -17.92 3.26 -11.11
CA LYS A 99 -19.15 3.50 -11.89
C LYS A 99 -19.56 2.24 -12.64
N LEU A 100 -18.61 1.53 -13.25
CA LEU A 100 -18.85 0.29 -13.96
C LEU A 100 -19.40 -0.81 -13.03
N ALA A 101 -18.83 -0.96 -11.83
CA ALA A 101 -19.32 -1.91 -10.83
C ALA A 101 -20.76 -1.57 -10.38
N LEU A 102 -21.08 -0.29 -10.19
CA LEU A 102 -22.43 0.18 -9.86
C LEU A 102 -23.43 -0.10 -11.00
N ILE A 103 -23.01 0.11 -12.24
CA ILE A 103 -23.82 -0.22 -13.43
C ILE A 103 -24.13 -1.72 -13.45
N PHE A 104 -23.13 -2.60 -13.25
CA PHE A 104 -23.36 -4.04 -13.24
C PHE A 104 -24.24 -4.52 -12.07
N MET A 105 -24.16 -3.87 -10.90
CA MET A 105 -25.09 -4.14 -9.79
C MET A 105 -26.52 -3.73 -10.14
N PHE A 106 -26.70 -2.58 -10.80
CA PHE A 106 -28.03 -2.09 -11.20
C PHE A 106 -28.71 -3.02 -12.22
N PHE A 107 -27.93 -3.62 -13.13
CA PHE A 107 -28.43 -4.58 -14.12
C PHE A 107 -28.50 -6.04 -13.62
N GLY A 108 -28.29 -6.30 -12.32
CA GLY A 108 -28.41 -7.65 -11.74
C GLY A 108 -27.29 -8.63 -12.13
N THR A 109 -26.21 -8.12 -12.72
CA THR A 109 -25.06 -8.91 -13.17
C THR A 109 -23.97 -9.02 -12.10
N PHE A 110 -24.30 -9.69 -10.99
CA PHE A 110 -23.47 -9.72 -9.77
C PHE A 110 -22.07 -10.32 -9.97
N ALA A 111 -21.89 -11.29 -10.88
CA ALA A 111 -20.58 -11.87 -11.15
C ALA A 111 -19.57 -10.82 -11.65
N TYR A 112 -20.02 -9.93 -12.54
CA TYR A 112 -19.17 -8.89 -13.13
C TYR A 112 -18.95 -7.71 -12.19
N ALA A 113 -19.96 -7.35 -11.40
CA ALA A 113 -19.78 -6.42 -10.28
C ALA A 113 -18.73 -6.95 -9.28
N GLY A 114 -18.75 -8.26 -9.01
CA GLY A 114 -17.75 -8.95 -8.19
C GLY A 114 -16.34 -8.81 -8.75
N SER A 115 -16.12 -9.12 -10.05
CA SER A 115 -14.80 -8.99 -10.69
C SER A 115 -14.26 -7.56 -10.70
N CYS A 116 -15.12 -6.56 -10.93
CA CYS A 116 -14.73 -5.15 -10.85
C CYS A 116 -14.36 -4.76 -9.42
N SER A 117 -15.11 -5.24 -8.43
CA SER A 117 -14.85 -4.99 -7.01
C SER A 117 -13.56 -5.64 -6.53
N THR A 118 -13.23 -6.85 -7.01
CA THR A 118 -11.94 -7.51 -6.70
C THR A 118 -10.76 -6.77 -7.34
N ALA A 119 -10.89 -6.31 -8.58
CA ALA A 119 -9.85 -5.49 -9.22
C ALA A 119 -9.66 -4.14 -8.50
N LEU A 120 -10.74 -3.56 -7.99
CA LEU A 120 -10.68 -2.34 -7.18
C LEU A 120 -10.03 -2.57 -5.81
N ALA A 121 -10.32 -3.72 -5.18
CA ALA A 121 -9.73 -4.11 -3.90
C ALA A 121 -8.22 -4.35 -4.05
N GLU A 122 -7.76 -4.89 -5.18
CA GLU A 122 -6.34 -5.09 -5.48
C GLU A 122 -5.53 -3.79 -5.61
N GLN A 123 -6.18 -2.64 -5.77
CA GLN A 123 -5.50 -1.33 -5.80
C GLN A 123 -5.53 -0.57 -4.48
N ASN A 124 -6.35 -1.00 -3.51
CA ASN A 124 -6.31 -0.42 -2.17
C ASN A 124 -5.10 -0.98 -1.41
N SER A 125 -4.44 -0.16 -0.59
CA SER A 125 -3.28 -0.58 0.20
C SER A 125 -3.59 -1.80 1.07
N ALA A 126 -4.77 -1.87 1.68
CA ALA A 126 -5.22 -3.04 2.44
C ALA A 126 -5.32 -4.34 1.60
N GLY A 127 -5.75 -4.25 0.35
CA GLY A 127 -5.83 -5.42 -0.54
C GLY A 127 -4.44 -5.88 -0.96
N ILE A 128 -3.55 -4.94 -1.26
CA ILE A 128 -2.15 -5.21 -1.59
C ILE A 128 -1.42 -5.87 -0.40
N THR A 129 -1.63 -5.39 0.83
CA THR A 129 -1.01 -6.00 2.02
C THR A 129 -1.50 -7.42 2.24
N ASN A 130 -2.80 -7.69 2.10
CA ASN A 130 -3.37 -9.03 2.24
C ASN A 130 -2.83 -9.99 1.19
N LYS A 131 -2.72 -9.53 -0.07
CA LYS A 131 -2.13 -10.32 -1.16
C LYS A 131 -0.67 -10.63 -0.90
N ALA A 132 0.11 -9.66 -0.44
CA ALA A 132 1.50 -9.88 -0.07
C ALA A 132 1.64 -10.87 1.10
N GLU A 133 0.76 -10.84 2.10
CA GLU A 133 0.74 -11.83 3.18
C GLU A 133 0.41 -13.25 2.67
N THR A 134 -0.51 -13.38 1.71
CA THR A 134 -0.80 -14.70 1.11
C THR A 134 0.40 -15.27 0.35
N LEU A 135 1.13 -14.44 -0.40
CA LEU A 135 2.37 -14.84 -1.08
C LEU A 135 3.47 -15.25 -0.09
N VAL A 136 3.57 -14.57 1.05
CA VAL A 136 4.49 -14.96 2.12
C VAL A 136 4.13 -16.32 2.71
N LYS A 137 2.83 -16.62 2.88
CA LYS A 137 2.38 -17.93 3.34
C LYS A 137 2.65 -19.04 2.31
N SER A 138 2.68 -18.73 1.01
CA SER A 138 3.05 -19.68 -0.05
C SER A 138 4.57 -19.84 -0.26
N GLY A 139 5.40 -19.05 0.43
CA GLY A 139 6.86 -19.06 0.29
C GLY A 139 7.39 -18.20 -0.86
N GLU A 140 6.54 -17.43 -1.53
CA GLU A 140 6.87 -16.56 -2.67
C GLU A 140 7.32 -15.16 -2.22
N TYR A 141 8.38 -15.10 -1.41
CA TYR A 141 8.84 -13.85 -0.77
C TYR A 141 9.23 -12.74 -1.75
N GLU A 142 9.93 -13.07 -2.84
CA GLU A 142 10.40 -12.08 -3.82
C GLU A 142 9.23 -11.44 -4.60
N LEU A 143 8.18 -12.23 -4.88
CA LEU A 143 6.96 -11.72 -5.52
C LEU A 143 6.19 -10.79 -4.57
N ALA A 144 6.04 -11.18 -3.31
CA ALA A 144 5.42 -10.34 -2.28
C ALA A 144 6.14 -8.99 -2.14
N LYS A 145 7.48 -9.03 -2.11
CA LYS A 145 8.34 -7.85 -2.03
C LYS A 145 8.19 -6.93 -3.24
N THR A 146 8.19 -7.50 -4.45
CA THR A 146 8.04 -6.75 -5.70
C THR A 146 6.68 -6.06 -5.79
N GLN A 147 5.59 -6.73 -5.36
CA GLN A 147 4.26 -6.14 -5.33
C GLN A 147 4.17 -4.95 -4.37
N LEU A 148 4.72 -5.09 -3.16
CA LEU A 148 4.75 -3.99 -2.19
C LEU A 148 5.62 -2.82 -2.67
N GLN A 149 6.75 -3.07 -3.34
CA GLN A 149 7.57 -2.00 -3.92
C GLN A 149 6.82 -1.24 -5.02
N LYS A 150 6.08 -1.94 -5.88
CA LYS A 150 5.23 -1.29 -6.90
C LYS A 150 4.18 -0.41 -6.23
N ALA A 151 3.56 -0.88 -5.16
CA ALA A 151 2.56 -0.13 -4.40
C ALA A 151 3.14 1.09 -3.68
N ILE A 152 4.31 0.96 -3.03
CA ILE A 152 5.01 2.07 -2.37
C ILE A 152 5.40 3.15 -3.38
N LYS A 153 5.83 2.78 -4.59
CA LYS A 153 6.12 3.74 -5.66
C LYS A 153 4.87 4.53 -6.08
N ALA A 154 3.70 3.89 -6.10
CA ALA A 154 2.43 4.55 -6.39
C ALA A 154 1.92 5.41 -5.22
N HIS A 155 2.16 4.97 -3.98
CA HIS A 155 1.65 5.60 -2.75
C HIS A 155 2.76 5.76 -1.70
N PRO A 156 3.74 6.67 -1.91
CA PRO A 156 4.93 6.77 -1.07
C PRO A 156 4.64 7.19 0.38
N ASN A 157 3.51 7.85 0.63
CA ASN A 157 3.11 8.36 1.93
C ASN A 157 2.21 7.39 2.73
N ASP A 158 1.89 6.21 2.20
CA ASP A 158 1.07 5.22 2.91
C ASP A 158 1.93 4.39 3.88
N GLU A 159 1.80 4.70 5.18
CA GLU A 159 2.53 4.03 6.26
C GLU A 159 2.23 2.52 6.34
N SER A 160 1.02 2.09 5.95
CA SER A 160 0.62 0.68 6.01
C SER A 160 1.42 -0.18 5.02
N LEU A 161 1.70 0.35 3.81
CA LEU A 161 2.51 -0.31 2.80
C LEU A 161 3.96 -0.45 3.24
N TRP A 162 4.54 0.61 3.80
CA TRP A 162 5.90 0.57 4.36
C TRP A 162 6.00 -0.43 5.52
N LYS A 163 4.99 -0.47 6.41
CA LYS A 163 4.95 -1.43 7.52
C LYS A 163 4.89 -2.87 7.02
N ALA A 164 4.04 -3.16 6.05
CA ALA A 164 3.93 -4.49 5.45
C ALA A 164 5.23 -4.89 4.72
N TYR A 165 5.79 -3.98 3.92
CA TYR A 165 7.06 -4.19 3.22
C TYR A 165 8.20 -4.51 4.18
N ASN A 166 8.37 -3.73 5.25
CA ASN A 166 9.42 -3.97 6.24
C ASN A 166 9.21 -5.28 7.01
N THR A 167 7.95 -5.65 7.29
CA THR A 167 7.63 -6.93 7.93
C THR A 167 8.00 -8.11 7.04
N ILE A 168 7.65 -8.04 5.75
CA ILE A 168 7.86 -9.12 4.79
C ILE A 168 9.33 -9.20 4.37
N ALA A 169 9.96 -8.06 4.10
CA ALA A 169 11.40 -7.98 3.88
C ALA A 169 12.13 -8.59 5.07
N GLY A 170 11.80 -8.18 6.30
CA GLY A 170 12.38 -8.74 7.52
C GLY A 170 12.21 -10.26 7.66
N ARG A 171 11.06 -10.83 7.26
CA ARG A 171 10.84 -12.30 7.29
C ARG A 171 11.64 -13.05 6.22
N GLY A 172 11.71 -12.52 5.00
CA GLY A 172 12.52 -13.10 3.92
C GLY A 172 14.02 -13.07 4.25
N TYR A 173 14.46 -12.07 5.03
CA TYR A 173 15.85 -11.98 5.49
C TYR A 173 16.24 -13.16 6.40
N VAL A 174 15.43 -13.57 7.38
CA VAL A 174 15.80 -14.63 8.35
C VAL A 174 16.08 -16.00 7.70
N ALA A 175 15.51 -16.30 6.53
CA ALA A 175 15.76 -17.57 5.83
C ALA A 175 17.09 -17.60 5.05
N GLY A 176 17.65 -16.45 4.67
CA GLY A 176 18.96 -16.33 3.98
C GLY A 176 20.12 -15.92 4.90
N TRP A 177 19.88 -15.83 6.20
CA TRP A 177 20.71 -15.14 7.20
C TRP A 177 22.07 -15.76 7.54
N ALA A 178 22.41 -16.91 6.97
CA ALA A 178 23.69 -17.59 7.23
C ALA A 178 24.83 -17.17 6.29
N ALA A 179 24.56 -16.41 5.21
CA ALA A 179 25.56 -16.18 4.15
C ALA A 179 25.95 -14.69 4.00
N ASP A 180 27.08 -14.34 4.64
CA ASP A 180 28.16 -13.51 4.09
C ASP A 180 28.13 -11.97 4.19
N ASN A 181 26.99 -11.28 4.35
CA ASN A 181 26.99 -9.81 4.18
C ASN A 181 26.45 -8.93 5.33
N MET A 182 26.01 -9.51 6.45
CA MET A 182 25.53 -8.71 7.57
C MET A 182 26.71 -8.21 8.44
N ARG A 183 27.00 -6.91 8.37
CA ARG A 183 27.97 -6.27 9.26
C ARG A 183 27.28 -5.79 10.53
N TRP A 184 26.92 -6.73 11.40
CA TRP A 184 26.52 -6.43 12.77
C TRP A 184 27.71 -6.60 13.70
N ALA A 185 28.20 -5.50 14.27
CA ALA A 185 29.36 -5.54 15.14
C ALA A 185 29.35 -4.42 16.19
N PRO A 186 30.04 -4.63 17.33
CA PRO A 186 30.35 -3.54 18.25
C PRO A 186 31.23 -2.49 17.56
N MET A 187 30.77 -1.25 17.50
CA MET A 187 31.58 -0.12 17.04
C MET A 187 32.47 0.37 18.17
N LYS A 188 33.79 0.37 17.92
CA LYS A 188 34.77 0.92 18.86
C LYS A 188 34.67 2.46 18.87
N PRO A 189 34.85 3.13 20.03
CA PRO A 189 34.78 4.59 20.12
C PRO A 189 35.75 5.31 19.16
N LYS A 190 36.97 4.80 19.01
CA LYS A 190 37.96 5.34 18.06
C LYS A 190 37.50 5.26 16.60
N LYS A 191 36.79 4.19 16.22
CA LYS A 191 36.22 4.04 14.86
C LYS A 191 35.11 5.07 14.66
N PHE A 192 34.17 5.18 15.60
CA PHE A 192 33.10 6.17 15.54
C PHE A 192 33.63 7.59 15.35
N VAL A 193 34.62 8.00 16.16
CA VAL A 193 35.25 9.33 16.02
C VAL A 193 35.89 9.50 14.65
N ALA A 194 36.61 8.48 14.15
CA ALA A 194 37.20 8.55 12.82
C ALA A 194 36.14 8.70 11.72
N ASP A 195 35.05 7.93 11.79
CA ASP A 195 33.94 7.98 10.84
C ASP A 195 33.23 9.35 10.86
N VAL A 196 33.06 9.94 12.04
CA VAL A 196 32.55 11.32 12.20
C VAL A 196 33.50 12.34 11.59
N VAL A 197 34.81 12.25 11.84
CA VAL A 197 35.82 13.17 11.26
C VAL A 197 35.90 13.03 9.73
N LEU A 198 35.72 11.82 9.20
CA LEU A 198 35.62 11.55 7.77
C LEU A 198 34.29 12.01 7.14
N LYS A 199 33.40 12.63 7.93
CA LYS A 199 32.09 13.14 7.49
C LYS A 199 31.19 12.07 6.87
N LYS A 200 31.29 10.82 7.34
CA LYS A 200 30.32 9.80 6.97
C LYS A 200 28.93 10.19 7.47
N LYS A 201 27.90 9.83 6.71
CA LYS A 201 26.51 10.03 7.12
C LYS A 201 26.13 8.95 8.13
N ILE A 202 26.12 9.33 9.40
CA ILE A 202 25.80 8.42 10.50
C ILE A 202 24.41 8.75 11.05
N ALA A 203 23.56 7.72 11.15
CA ALA A 203 22.32 7.78 11.93
C ALA A 203 22.58 7.20 13.33
N LEU A 204 22.58 8.05 14.35
CA LEU A 204 22.71 7.63 15.75
C LEU A 204 21.32 7.38 16.34
N VAL A 205 21.01 6.13 16.65
CA VAL A 205 19.70 5.72 17.17
C VAL A 205 19.79 5.49 18.67
N ASP A 206 19.27 6.41 19.46
CA ASP A 206 19.17 6.28 20.91
C ASP A 206 17.94 5.46 21.28
N VAL A 207 18.17 4.30 21.89
CA VAL A 207 17.12 3.34 22.28
C VAL A 207 16.74 3.41 23.75
N ARG A 208 17.20 4.46 24.43
CA ARG A 208 16.79 4.78 25.80
C ARG A 208 15.33 5.17 25.88
N SER A 209 14.78 5.10 27.09
CA SER A 209 13.46 5.66 27.34
C SER A 209 13.51 7.19 27.21
N PRO A 210 12.39 7.85 26.87
CA PRO A 210 12.33 9.31 26.83
C PRO A 210 12.77 9.97 28.15
N LEU A 211 12.48 9.34 29.29
CA LEU A 211 12.88 9.80 30.62
C LEU A 211 14.40 9.74 30.83
N GLU A 212 15.09 8.74 30.30
CA GLU A 212 16.55 8.67 30.37
C GLU A 212 17.22 9.72 29.47
N THR A 213 16.57 10.09 28.36
CA THR A 213 17.09 11.08 27.42
C THR A 213 16.85 12.53 27.83
N SER A 214 15.93 12.79 28.77
CA SER A 214 15.69 14.15 29.26
C SER A 214 16.90 14.73 29.99
N VAL A 215 17.68 13.88 30.65
CA VAL A 215 18.93 14.26 31.33
C VAL A 215 20.01 14.63 30.33
N TRP A 216 20.11 13.87 29.24
CA TRP A 216 21.07 14.12 28.19
C TRP A 216 20.64 13.48 26.88
N TYR A 217 20.72 14.27 25.81
CA TYR A 217 20.44 13.83 24.46
C TYR A 217 21.56 14.28 23.52
N PRO A 218 22.17 13.36 22.74
CA PRO A 218 23.25 13.73 21.83
C PRO A 218 22.66 14.50 20.65
N LYS A 219 22.58 15.83 20.73
CA LYS A 219 22.38 16.67 19.55
C LYS A 219 23.75 17.09 19.03
N SER A 220 24.05 16.70 17.80
CA SER A 220 25.28 17.10 17.11
C SER A 220 24.93 17.60 15.73
N LYS A 221 25.71 18.56 15.21
CA LYS A 221 25.64 18.94 13.79
C LYS A 221 26.34 17.93 12.87
N LEU A 222 27.07 16.98 13.46
CA LEU A 222 27.93 16.05 12.72
C LEU A 222 27.23 14.74 12.33
N PHE A 223 26.10 14.41 12.97
CA PHE A 223 25.33 13.20 12.72
C PHE A 223 23.87 13.43 13.14
N ASP A 224 22.96 12.70 12.50
CA ASP A 224 21.54 12.76 12.82
C ASP A 224 21.25 11.82 13.99
N THR A 225 20.49 12.31 14.98
CA THR A 225 20.11 11.50 16.15
C THR A 225 18.62 11.21 16.11
N PHE A 226 18.27 9.94 16.29
CA PHE A 226 16.90 9.45 16.37
C PHE A 226 16.63 8.90 17.77
N LEU A 227 15.55 9.36 18.41
CA LEU A 227 15.08 8.75 19.66
C LEU A 227 14.04 7.68 19.34
N ILE A 228 14.41 6.41 19.43
CA ILE A 228 13.51 5.28 19.19
C ILE A 228 13.65 4.32 20.37
N PRO A 229 12.84 4.46 21.43
CA PRO A 229 12.92 3.57 22.60
C PRO A 229 12.87 2.10 22.19
N LEU A 230 13.65 1.25 22.88
CA LEU A 230 13.80 -0.18 22.54
C LEU A 230 12.49 -0.90 22.17
N PRO A 231 11.37 -0.77 22.92
CA PRO A 231 10.12 -1.46 22.60
C PRO A 231 9.50 -1.02 21.26
N MET A 232 9.84 0.18 20.79
CA MET A 232 9.33 0.77 19.55
C MET A 232 10.27 0.54 18.36
N VAL A 233 11.46 -0.04 18.56
CA VAL A 233 12.44 -0.26 17.48
C VAL A 233 11.83 -1.03 16.30
N PRO A 234 11.12 -2.17 16.50
CA PRO A 234 10.57 -2.92 15.37
C PRO A 234 9.50 -2.16 14.58
N SER A 235 8.71 -1.32 15.24
CA SER A 235 7.63 -0.57 14.59
C SER A 235 8.10 0.74 13.98
N ASN A 236 9.13 1.39 14.54
CA ASN A 236 9.57 2.73 14.14
C ASN A 236 10.87 2.74 13.32
N LEU A 237 11.45 1.58 13.01
CA LEU A 237 12.71 1.53 12.28
C LEU A 237 12.62 2.22 10.91
N TYR A 238 11.45 2.18 10.26
CA TYR A 238 11.19 2.84 8.96
C TYR A 238 11.49 4.35 8.95
N LYS A 239 11.53 5.00 10.12
CA LYS A 239 11.89 6.42 10.25
C LYS A 239 13.36 6.67 9.89
N ILE A 240 14.20 5.65 10.05
CA ILE A 240 15.56 5.65 9.58
C ILE A 240 15.49 5.17 8.13
N HIS A 241 15.92 6.02 7.22
CA HIS A 241 16.03 5.68 5.81
C HIS A 241 17.43 5.12 5.56
N PRO A 242 17.64 3.77 5.56
CA PRO A 242 18.98 3.19 5.50
C PRO A 242 19.76 3.61 4.25
N GLU A 243 19.07 3.94 3.16
CA GLU A 243 19.65 4.46 1.92
C GLU A 243 20.27 5.86 2.06
N LYS A 244 19.93 6.62 3.11
CA LYS A 244 20.46 7.98 3.35
C LYS A 244 21.74 7.97 4.20
N TYR A 245 22.06 6.86 4.86
CA TYR A 245 23.15 6.77 5.84
C TYR A 245 24.15 5.70 5.45
N ASP A 246 25.44 6.00 5.64
CA ASP A 246 26.51 5.03 5.44
C ASP A 246 26.49 3.98 6.55
N GLU A 247 26.23 4.41 7.78
CA GLU A 247 26.25 3.59 8.99
C GLU A 247 25.08 3.97 9.93
N VAL A 248 24.39 2.96 10.48
CA VAL A 248 23.35 3.14 11.51
C VAL A 248 23.92 2.61 12.83
N VAL A 249 24.02 3.49 13.83
CA VAL A 249 24.68 3.19 15.11
C VAL A 249 23.68 3.30 16.24
N PHE A 250 23.44 2.18 16.93
CA PHE A 250 22.56 2.14 18.10
C PHE A 250 23.30 2.54 19.38
N LEU A 251 22.63 3.30 20.23
CA LEU A 251 23.14 3.82 21.50
C LEU A 251 22.19 3.52 22.66
N CYS A 252 22.74 3.11 23.79
CA CYS A 252 22.04 3.07 25.09
C CYS A 252 23.06 3.36 26.21
N PRO A 253 22.74 3.29 27.52
CA PRO A 253 23.67 3.69 28.58
C PRO A 253 24.98 2.89 28.61
N THR A 254 24.89 1.57 28.45
CA THR A 254 26.01 0.62 28.58
C THR A 254 26.35 -0.11 27.28
N GLY A 255 25.44 -0.12 26.29
CA GLY A 255 25.57 -0.84 25.02
C GLY A 255 24.68 -2.09 24.91
N THR A 256 24.14 -2.64 26.00
CA THR A 256 23.36 -3.90 25.96
C THR A 256 22.07 -3.78 25.14
N ARG A 257 21.21 -2.80 25.45
CA ARG A 257 19.97 -2.55 24.68
C ARG A 257 20.26 -2.17 23.22
N ALA A 258 21.38 -1.48 22.99
CA ALA A 258 21.82 -1.12 21.65
C ALA A 258 22.22 -2.35 20.84
N ALA A 259 22.91 -3.33 21.45
CA ALA A 259 23.23 -4.60 20.81
C ALA A 259 21.95 -5.34 20.38
N SER A 260 20.97 -5.48 21.26
CA SER A 260 19.67 -6.08 20.90
C SER A 260 18.96 -5.33 19.77
N SER A 261 18.93 -4.00 19.83
CA SER A 261 18.27 -3.18 18.80
C SER A 261 18.98 -3.27 17.45
N SER A 262 20.31 -3.27 17.45
CA SER A 262 21.11 -3.42 16.24
C SER A 262 20.92 -4.80 15.60
N LEU A 263 20.76 -5.85 16.41
CA LEU A 263 20.41 -7.18 15.91
C LEU A 263 19.02 -7.16 15.27
N MET A 264 18.01 -6.59 15.94
CA MET A 264 16.66 -6.43 15.37
C MET A 264 16.67 -5.65 14.06
N ALA A 265 17.44 -4.56 13.97
CA ALA A 265 17.56 -3.77 12.76
C ALA A 265 18.21 -4.57 11.61
N GLY A 266 19.24 -5.36 11.94
CA GLY A 266 19.79 -6.32 11.00
C GLY A 266 18.75 -7.35 10.52
N MET A 267 17.92 -7.87 11.43
CA MET A 267 16.83 -8.82 11.08
C MET A 267 15.82 -8.20 10.13
N MET A 268 15.64 -6.88 10.20
CA MET A 268 14.77 -6.11 9.31
C MET A 268 15.45 -5.70 7.99
N GLY A 269 16.67 -6.16 7.72
CA GLY A 269 17.35 -5.99 6.43
C GLY A 269 18.35 -4.83 6.36
N TYR A 270 18.66 -4.18 7.48
CA TYR A 270 19.69 -3.13 7.51
C TYR A 270 21.08 -3.76 7.42
N LYS A 271 21.93 -3.27 6.51
CA LYS A 271 23.24 -3.89 6.21
C LYS A 271 24.40 -3.38 7.06
N ASN A 272 24.46 -2.08 7.31
CA ASN A 272 25.56 -1.41 8.03
C ASN A 272 25.12 -0.98 9.43
N VAL A 273 24.81 -1.97 10.27
CA VAL A 273 24.27 -1.72 11.61
C VAL A 273 25.32 -2.00 12.67
N PHE A 274 25.59 -1.01 13.49
CA PHE A 274 26.49 -1.15 14.61
C PHE A 274 25.79 -0.79 15.92
N PHE A 275 26.36 -1.23 17.03
CA PHE A 275 26.02 -0.68 18.34
C PHE A 275 27.27 -0.08 18.98
N PHE A 276 27.10 1.04 19.66
CA PHE A 276 28.21 1.77 20.25
C PHE A 276 28.72 1.05 21.51
N LYS A 277 29.95 0.51 21.46
CA LYS A 277 30.52 -0.25 22.57
C LYS A 277 30.77 0.66 23.78
N GLY A 278 30.18 0.30 24.93
CA GLY A 278 30.23 1.08 26.17
C GLY A 278 29.14 2.15 26.28
N GLY A 279 28.30 2.29 25.24
CA GLY A 279 27.13 3.15 25.26
C GLY A 279 27.42 4.63 25.48
N TYR A 280 26.40 5.32 25.95
CA TYR A 280 26.39 6.75 26.21
C TYR A 280 27.51 7.20 27.15
N LYS A 281 27.82 6.42 28.20
CA LYS A 281 28.87 6.78 29.17
C LYS A 281 30.23 6.96 28.50
N VAL A 282 30.53 6.13 27.50
CA VAL A 282 31.77 6.24 26.73
C VAL A 282 31.66 7.35 25.68
N LEU A 283 30.48 7.55 25.09
CA LEU A 283 30.24 8.62 24.13
C LEU A 283 30.45 10.00 24.74
N THR A 284 30.02 10.25 25.99
CA THR A 284 30.33 11.53 26.68
C THR A 284 31.77 11.66 27.09
N GLY A 285 32.42 10.53 27.40
CA GLY A 285 33.85 10.48 27.63
C GLY A 285 34.70 10.71 26.37
N LEU A 286 34.10 10.72 25.16
CA LEU A 286 34.77 11.14 23.93
C LEU A 286 34.97 12.66 23.94
N THR A 287 35.93 13.09 24.73
CA THR A 287 36.36 14.48 24.82
C THR A 287 37.01 14.95 23.52
N GLY A 288 37.12 16.27 23.37
CA GLY A 288 37.86 16.90 22.27
C GLY A 288 39.30 16.39 22.12
N GLY A 289 39.90 15.83 23.18
CA GLY A 289 41.23 15.22 23.11
C GLY A 289 41.29 13.99 22.20
N ILE A 290 40.29 13.09 22.24
CA ILE A 290 40.24 11.91 21.37
C ILE A 290 39.95 12.33 19.93
N TYR A 291 39.06 13.31 19.74
CA TYR A 291 38.80 13.90 18.43
C TYR A 291 40.07 14.50 17.82
N ARG A 292 40.76 15.41 18.53
CA ARG A 292 42.00 16.05 18.07
C ARG A 292 43.10 15.03 17.77
N LYS A 293 43.27 13.99 18.60
CA LYS A 293 44.26 12.92 18.34
C LYS A 293 43.91 12.13 17.08
N THR A 294 42.63 11.81 16.88
CA THR A 294 42.17 11.05 15.71
C THR A 294 42.30 11.88 14.44
N GLU A 295 41.94 13.16 14.49
CA GLU A 295 42.07 14.12 13.40
C GLU A 295 43.53 14.33 12.99
N LYS A 296 44.45 14.56 13.95
CA LYS A 296 45.89 14.63 13.66
C LYS A 296 46.41 13.36 12.99
N ARG A 297 45.96 12.19 13.44
CA ARG A 297 46.33 10.91 12.82
C ARG A 297 45.79 10.80 11.39
N LEU A 298 44.53 11.13 11.16
CA LEU A 298 43.92 11.08 9.82
C LEU A 298 44.54 12.10 8.86
N LEU A 299 44.98 13.26 9.36
CA LEU A 299 45.72 14.27 8.61
C LEU A 299 47.11 13.74 8.22
N ALA A 300 47.84 13.12 9.15
CA ALA A 300 49.12 12.47 8.88
C ALA A 300 49.01 11.30 7.89
N GLU A 301 47.89 10.56 7.91
CA GLU A 301 47.57 9.51 6.94
C GLU A 301 47.11 10.06 5.58
N GLY A 302 46.97 11.38 5.41
CA GLY A 302 46.49 12.01 4.17
C GLY A 302 45.00 11.77 3.85
N LYS A 303 44.22 11.28 4.82
CA LYS A 303 42.78 10.97 4.63
C LYS A 303 41.88 12.20 4.72
N ILE A 304 42.35 13.27 5.36
CA ILE A 304 41.69 14.57 5.42
C ILE A 304 42.70 15.64 5.02
N SER A 305 42.24 16.70 4.34
CA SER A 305 43.11 17.80 3.90
C SER A 305 43.24 18.92 4.93
N ARG A 306 42.27 19.05 5.85
CA ARG A 306 42.21 20.09 6.88
C ARG A 306 41.52 19.57 8.15
N PRO A 307 41.86 20.10 9.33
CA PRO A 307 41.11 19.81 10.56
C PRO A 307 39.66 20.32 10.44
N THR A 308 38.73 19.49 10.90
CA THR A 308 37.29 19.69 11.01
C THR A 308 36.87 20.49 12.24
N LEU A 309 37.59 20.40 13.36
CA LEU A 309 37.29 21.19 14.55
C LEU A 309 38.08 22.51 14.55
N PRO A 310 37.43 23.65 14.81
CA PRO A 310 38.17 24.91 15.04
C PRO A 310 39.08 24.73 16.27
N HIS A 311 40.32 25.23 16.15
CA HIS A 311 41.36 25.09 17.15
C HIS A 311 41.05 25.84 18.45
#